data_AF-A0A1F7M3Q1-F1
#
_entry.id   AF-A0A1F7M3Q1-F1
#
_cell.length_a   1.000
_cell.length_b   1.000
_cell.length_c   1.000
_cell.angle_alpha   90.00
_cell.angle_beta   90.00
_cell.angle_gamma   90.00
#
_symmetry.space_group_name_H-M   'P 1'
#
loop_
_entity.id
_entity.type
_entity.pdbx_description
1 polymer ?
#
loop_
_entity_poly.entity_id
_entity_poly.type
_entity_poly.pdbx_seq_one_letter_code
_entity_poly.pdbx_strand_id
1 'polypeptide(L)'
;MFPAVLGLALLASAPSVSAEQYRLLVASVHEQGFHAYLLAGGLRDGVAGPGLDRLEQSLDGREFSNGALLGDRDPRPAREPVARAWGGVPVRLAPAGAPAPHRWTELRWEGRPGEHSVFVIDRTTGRPQELVRVALRGTGPIRQYQVYVPPGPAPRLAALRMPLAFLWAAQERGDVWTRHVEPVLDLGQGIGVVVGGNAGALLADHVYLIVRHAERAQTYKAVLAWRQSPDDRDAPSDHPRRLFR
;
A
#
# COMPACT_ATOMS: atom_id res chain seq x y z
N MET A 1 37.08 -50.61 33.90
CA MET A 1 36.76 -50.54 32.47
C MET A 1 35.26 -50.21 32.38
N PHE A 2 34.92 -48.93 32.28
CA PHE A 2 33.53 -48.44 32.17
C PHE A 2 33.52 -47.46 30.99
N PRO A 3 32.68 -47.63 29.96
CA PRO A 3 32.68 -46.75 28.81
C PRO A 3 31.99 -45.43 29.16
N ALA A 4 32.68 -44.34 28.88
CA ALA A 4 32.14 -42.99 28.96
C ALA A 4 31.12 -42.80 27.82
N VAL A 5 29.87 -42.48 28.18
CA VAL A 5 28.85 -42.03 27.23
C VAL A 5 29.11 -40.56 26.93
N LEU A 6 29.70 -40.28 25.78
CA LEU A 6 29.89 -38.93 25.26
C LEU A 6 28.55 -38.46 24.65
N GLY A 7 27.79 -37.68 25.41
CA GLY A 7 26.57 -37.03 24.92
C GLY A 7 26.92 -35.87 23.99
N LEU A 8 26.73 -36.05 22.68
CA LEU A 8 26.90 -35.00 21.68
C LEU A 8 25.68 -34.05 21.75
N ALA A 9 25.84 -32.88 22.35
CA ALA A 9 24.85 -31.81 22.28
C ALA A 9 24.88 -31.18 20.88
N LEU A 10 23.88 -31.51 20.05
CA LEU A 10 23.59 -30.82 18.79
C LEU A 10 23.09 -29.41 19.11
N LEU A 11 24.01 -28.45 19.12
CA LEU A 11 23.69 -27.03 19.00
C LEU A 11 23.09 -26.79 17.61
N ALA A 12 21.76 -26.83 17.53
CA ALA A 12 21.04 -26.34 16.37
C ALA A 12 21.31 -24.83 16.24
N SER A 13 22.26 -24.46 15.38
CA SER A 13 22.44 -23.10 14.91
C SER A 13 21.16 -22.70 14.17
N ALA A 14 20.25 -22.01 14.85
CA ALA A 14 19.15 -21.33 14.17
C ALA A 14 19.76 -20.42 13.10
N PRO A 15 19.32 -20.49 11.83
CA PRO A 15 19.86 -19.63 10.79
C PRO A 15 19.63 -18.19 11.25
N SER A 16 20.72 -17.45 11.44
CA SER A 16 20.68 -16.01 11.62
C SER A 16 20.13 -15.43 10.33
N VAL A 17 18.82 -15.17 10.32
CA VAL A 17 18.15 -14.53 9.19
C VAL A 17 18.72 -13.14 9.04
N SER A 18 19.53 -12.93 8.01
CA SER A 18 20.15 -11.65 7.70
C SER A 18 19.08 -10.64 7.32
N ALA A 19 19.32 -9.37 7.63
CA ALA A 19 18.51 -8.31 7.05
C ALA A 19 18.71 -8.30 5.53
N GLU A 20 17.63 -8.19 4.78
CA GLU A 20 17.63 -8.09 3.33
C GLU A 20 17.02 -6.77 2.87
N GLN A 21 17.41 -6.29 1.68
CA GLN A 21 16.92 -5.03 1.15
C GLN A 21 15.64 -5.23 0.33
N TYR A 22 14.51 -4.81 0.90
CA TYR A 22 13.22 -4.81 0.23
C TYR A 22 12.96 -3.48 -0.50
N ARG A 23 12.04 -3.52 -1.46
CA ARG A 23 11.63 -2.32 -2.22
C ARG A 23 10.13 -2.23 -2.38
N LEU A 24 9.61 -1.02 -2.34
CA LEU A 24 8.21 -0.71 -2.61
C LEU A 24 8.17 0.37 -3.70
N LEU A 25 7.43 0.09 -4.77
CA LEU A 25 7.17 1.03 -5.84
C LEU A 25 5.70 1.44 -5.79
N VAL A 26 5.41 2.74 -5.64
CA VAL A 26 4.03 3.23 -5.55
C VAL A 26 3.78 4.26 -6.64
N ALA A 27 2.62 4.15 -7.30
CA ALA A 27 2.12 5.14 -8.23
C ALA A 27 0.69 5.53 -7.86
N SER A 28 0.46 6.82 -7.62
CA SER A 28 -0.87 7.37 -7.44
C SER A 28 -1.37 7.93 -8.77
N VAL A 29 -2.55 7.51 -9.21
CA VAL A 29 -3.11 7.87 -10.52
C VAL A 29 -4.57 8.29 -10.40
N HIS A 30 -5.03 9.08 -11.36
CA HIS A 30 -6.46 9.29 -11.56
C HIS A 30 -7.16 7.99 -11.97
N GLU A 31 -8.37 7.75 -11.45
CA GLU A 31 -9.19 6.57 -11.76
C GLU A 31 -9.35 6.36 -13.28
N GLN A 32 -9.56 7.42 -14.06
CA GLN A 32 -9.70 7.30 -15.51
C GLN A 32 -8.44 6.73 -16.18
N GLY A 33 -7.25 7.15 -15.71
CA GLY A 33 -5.98 6.64 -16.20
C GLY A 33 -5.76 5.17 -15.85
N PHE A 34 -6.24 4.74 -14.69
CA PHE A 34 -6.23 3.33 -14.30
C PHE A 34 -7.18 2.48 -15.16
N HIS A 35 -8.42 2.93 -15.33
CA HIS A 35 -9.43 2.21 -16.11
C HIS A 35 -9.09 2.08 -17.59
N ALA A 36 -8.30 3.00 -18.16
CA ALA A 36 -7.84 2.91 -19.55
C ALA A 36 -7.07 1.60 -19.87
N TYR A 37 -6.49 0.94 -18.85
CA TYR A 37 -5.77 -0.31 -19.00
C TYR A 37 -6.62 -1.56 -18.74
N LEU A 38 -7.79 -1.42 -18.12
CA LEU A 38 -8.63 -2.56 -17.75
C LEU A 38 -9.49 -3.00 -18.93
N LEU A 39 -9.32 -4.26 -19.34
CA LEU A 39 -10.18 -4.90 -20.34
C LEU A 39 -11.50 -5.34 -19.70
N ALA A 40 -12.50 -5.65 -20.54
CA ALA A 40 -13.76 -6.27 -20.10
C ALA A 40 -13.48 -7.53 -19.25
N GLY A 41 -14.03 -7.59 -18.03
CA GLY A 41 -13.76 -8.67 -17.06
C GLY A 41 -12.57 -8.43 -16.11
N GLY A 42 -11.70 -7.45 -16.39
CA GLY A 42 -10.55 -7.08 -15.55
C GLY A 42 -10.90 -6.28 -14.28
N LEU A 43 -12.18 -6.00 -14.05
CA LEU A 43 -12.68 -5.23 -12.89
C LEU A 43 -13.04 -6.10 -11.67
N ARG A 44 -12.98 -7.44 -11.82
CA ARG A 44 -13.22 -8.38 -10.71
C ARG A 44 -12.01 -8.45 -9.80
N ASP A 45 -12.25 -8.50 -8.50
CA ASP A 45 -11.17 -8.53 -7.51
C ASP A 45 -10.26 -9.73 -7.65
N GLY A 46 -8.96 -9.50 -7.43
CA GLY A 46 -7.93 -10.52 -7.51
C GLY A 46 -7.59 -10.95 -8.94
N VAL A 47 -8.24 -10.39 -9.97
CA VAL A 47 -7.93 -10.72 -11.36
C VAL A 47 -6.60 -10.09 -11.76
N ALA A 48 -5.75 -10.93 -12.37
CA ALA A 48 -4.57 -10.54 -13.12
C ALA A 48 -4.87 -10.56 -14.62
N GLY A 49 -4.04 -9.95 -15.45
CA GLY A 49 -4.16 -10.08 -16.90
C GLY A 49 -3.40 -9.03 -17.70
N PRO A 50 -3.43 -9.13 -19.04
CA PRO A 50 -2.59 -8.34 -19.94
C PRO A 50 -2.85 -6.82 -19.85
N GLY A 51 -4.02 -6.41 -19.39
CA GLY A 51 -4.30 -5.01 -19.08
C GLY A 51 -3.42 -4.46 -17.96
N LEU A 52 -3.34 -5.20 -16.84
CA LEU A 52 -2.51 -4.83 -15.69
C LEU A 52 -1.02 -5.00 -15.97
N ASP A 53 -0.64 -5.99 -16.78
CA ASP A 53 0.75 -6.15 -17.22
C ASP A 53 1.21 -4.94 -18.05
N ARG A 54 0.36 -4.45 -18.97
CA ARG A 54 0.64 -3.21 -19.73
C ARG A 54 0.67 -1.97 -18.85
N LEU A 55 -0.19 -1.89 -17.83
CA LEU A 55 -0.17 -0.79 -16.87
C LEU A 55 1.19 -0.76 -16.15
N GLU A 56 1.60 -1.90 -15.60
CA GLU A 56 2.89 -2.03 -14.93
C GLU A 56 4.06 -1.67 -15.86
N GLN A 57 4.07 -2.22 -17.08
CA GLN A 57 5.11 -1.95 -18.07
C GLN A 57 5.20 -0.47 -18.44
N SER A 58 4.06 0.21 -18.59
CA SER A 58 4.04 1.64 -18.91
C SER A 58 4.59 2.53 -17.79
N LEU A 59 4.41 2.13 -16.52
CA LEU A 59 4.98 2.81 -15.37
C LEU A 59 6.49 2.53 -15.25
N ASP A 60 6.92 1.30 -15.56
CA ASP A 60 8.33 0.92 -15.63
C ASP A 60 9.07 1.67 -16.76
N GLY A 61 8.44 1.86 -17.92
CA GLY A 61 9.04 2.44 -19.13
C GLY A 61 8.90 3.97 -19.30
N ARG A 62 8.30 4.68 -18.34
CA ARG A 62 7.96 6.13 -18.42
C ARG A 62 6.96 6.53 -19.49
N GLU A 63 6.26 5.56 -20.05
CA GLU A 63 5.22 5.74 -21.07
C GLU A 63 3.87 6.13 -20.48
N PHE A 64 3.65 5.86 -19.18
CA PHE A 64 2.42 6.26 -18.50
C PHE A 64 2.27 7.80 -18.48
N SER A 65 1.09 8.28 -18.82
CA SER A 65 0.81 9.71 -19.00
C SER A 65 1.04 10.50 -17.71
N ASN A 66 1.81 11.59 -17.80
CA ASN A 66 2.00 12.53 -16.68
C ASN A 66 0.68 13.12 -16.18
N GLY A 67 -0.26 13.42 -17.10
CA GLY A 67 -1.56 13.98 -16.72
C GLY A 67 -2.48 13.00 -15.99
N ALA A 68 -2.14 11.70 -16.01
CA ALA A 68 -2.85 10.68 -15.25
C ALA A 68 -2.21 10.40 -13.89
N LEU A 69 -1.00 10.90 -13.61
CA LEU A 69 -0.32 10.75 -12.33
C LEU A 69 -0.76 11.84 -11.35
N LEU A 70 -0.90 11.46 -10.09
CA LEU A 70 -1.18 12.37 -8.99
C LEU A 70 0.10 12.60 -8.19
N GLY A 71 0.57 13.84 -8.20
CA GLY A 71 1.64 14.33 -7.31
C GLY A 71 1.16 14.45 -5.86
N ASP A 72 2.08 14.78 -4.95
CA ASP A 72 1.84 15.02 -3.52
C ASP A 72 1.14 13.85 -2.79
N ARG A 73 1.34 12.63 -3.30
CA ARG A 73 0.75 11.38 -2.79
C ARG A 73 1.84 10.35 -2.49
N ASP A 74 3.03 10.83 -2.17
CA ASP A 74 4.17 9.97 -1.93
C ASP A 74 4.01 9.21 -0.61
N PRO A 75 4.15 7.87 -0.63
CA PRO A 75 4.15 7.08 0.58
C PRO A 75 5.34 7.45 1.46
N ARG A 76 5.14 7.40 2.76
CA ARG A 76 6.20 7.59 3.77
C ARG A 76 6.15 6.46 4.78
N PRO A 77 7.29 6.01 5.34
CA PRO A 77 7.28 5.09 6.46
C PRO A 77 6.35 5.57 7.58
N ALA A 78 5.56 4.67 8.14
CA ALA A 78 4.83 4.96 9.35
C ALA A 78 5.82 5.36 10.45
N ARG A 79 5.45 6.38 11.24
CA ARG A 79 6.21 6.72 12.45
C ARG A 79 6.22 5.52 13.40
N GLU A 80 7.28 5.37 14.17
CA GLU A 80 7.48 4.20 15.05
C GLU A 80 6.25 3.83 15.91
N PRO A 81 5.54 4.77 16.58
CA PRO A 81 4.32 4.43 17.33
C PRO A 81 3.21 3.85 16.45
N VAL A 82 3.05 4.40 15.24
CA VAL A 82 2.07 3.92 14.25
C VAL A 82 2.48 2.54 13.75
N ALA A 83 3.74 2.36 13.37
CA ALA A 83 4.23 1.06 12.87
C ALA A 83 3.92 -0.05 13.88
N ARG A 84 4.24 0.16 15.16
CA ARG A 84 3.95 -0.80 16.24
C ARG A 84 2.46 -1.05 16.46
N ALA A 85 1.64 -0.01 16.49
CA ALA A 85 0.18 -0.15 16.67
C ALA A 85 -0.46 -0.96 15.51
N TRP A 86 0.15 -0.88 14.33
CA TRP A 86 -0.23 -1.63 13.14
C TRP A 86 0.50 -2.98 13.02
N GLY A 87 1.10 -3.48 14.11
CA GLY A 87 1.80 -4.77 14.20
C GLY A 87 3.19 -4.79 13.59
N GLY A 88 3.61 -3.72 12.93
CA GLY A 88 4.77 -3.68 12.07
C GLY A 88 6.04 -3.15 12.75
N VAL A 89 7.14 -3.25 12.01
CA VAL A 89 8.44 -2.76 12.42
C VAL A 89 8.70 -1.34 11.89
N PRO A 90 9.38 -0.46 12.65
CA PRO A 90 9.79 0.84 12.16
C PRO A 90 10.75 0.70 10.97
N VAL A 91 10.49 1.45 9.91
CA VAL A 91 11.30 1.42 8.70
C VAL A 91 12.23 2.63 8.65
N ARG A 92 13.52 2.37 8.39
CA ARG A 92 14.49 3.39 7.98
C ARG A 92 14.75 3.25 6.49
N LEU A 93 14.45 4.29 5.73
CA LEU A 93 14.72 4.29 4.29
C LEU A 93 16.22 4.34 4.03
N ALA A 94 16.65 3.52 3.07
CA ALA A 94 17.95 3.69 2.44
C ALA A 94 17.94 5.01 1.63
N PRO A 95 19.11 5.67 1.49
CA PRO A 95 19.22 6.87 0.67
C PRO A 95 18.69 6.64 -0.76
N ALA A 96 18.00 7.63 -1.30
CA ALA A 96 17.58 7.61 -2.69
C ALA A 96 18.82 7.48 -3.60
N GLY A 97 18.75 6.58 -4.58
CA GLY A 97 19.79 6.44 -5.60
C GLY A 97 19.73 7.54 -6.65
N ALA A 98 20.38 7.31 -7.79
CA ALA A 98 20.19 8.14 -8.98
C ALA A 98 18.70 8.21 -9.36
N PRO A 99 18.24 9.29 -10.02
CA PRO A 99 16.85 9.43 -10.46
C PRO A 99 16.39 8.19 -11.20
N ALA A 100 15.32 7.57 -10.72
CA ALA A 100 14.89 6.30 -11.26
C ALA A 100 14.34 6.46 -12.69
N PRO A 101 14.65 5.54 -13.62
CA PRO A 101 14.17 5.59 -14.99
C PRO A 101 12.70 5.16 -15.14
N HIS A 102 11.88 5.31 -14.10
CA HIS A 102 10.47 4.90 -14.06
C HIS A 102 9.57 5.98 -13.46
N ARG A 103 8.26 5.75 -13.43
CA ARG A 103 7.24 6.69 -12.88
C ARG A 103 6.82 6.39 -11.45
N TRP A 104 7.37 5.33 -10.85
CA TRP A 104 7.12 4.98 -9.46
C TRP A 104 7.86 5.89 -8.48
N THR A 105 7.22 6.15 -7.35
CA THR A 105 7.91 6.54 -6.12
C THR A 105 8.51 5.28 -5.50
N GLU A 106 9.85 5.21 -5.44
CA GLU A 106 10.59 4.05 -4.90
C GLU A 106 10.99 4.28 -3.44
N LEU A 107 10.68 3.30 -2.59
CA LEU A 107 11.17 3.19 -1.22
C LEU A 107 12.00 1.93 -1.08
N ARG A 108 13.18 2.05 -0.48
CA ARG A 108 14.09 0.93 -0.21
C ARG A 108 14.39 0.88 1.28
N TRP A 109 14.38 -0.30 1.88
CA TRP A 109 14.70 -0.46 3.30
C TRP A 109 15.30 -1.83 3.57
N GLU A 110 15.99 -1.96 4.70
CA GLU A 110 16.42 -3.25 5.22
C GLU A 110 15.37 -3.79 6.20
N GLY A 111 15.04 -5.07 6.08
CA GLY A 111 14.11 -5.75 6.97
C GLY A 111 14.45 -7.22 7.10
N ARG A 112 13.77 -7.93 7.99
CA ARG A 112 13.90 -9.39 8.09
C ARG A 112 12.67 -10.08 7.49
N PRO A 113 12.85 -11.23 6.82
CA PRO A 113 11.76 -12.14 6.46
C PRO A 113 10.73 -12.32 7.58
N GLY A 114 9.45 -12.32 7.19
CA GLY A 114 8.33 -12.52 8.12
C GLY A 114 7.86 -11.28 8.89
N GLU A 115 8.71 -10.25 9.04
CA GLU A 115 8.27 -8.95 9.56
C GLU A 115 7.28 -8.29 8.59
N HIS A 116 6.55 -7.28 9.06
CA HIS A 116 5.80 -6.41 8.18
C HIS A 116 6.08 -4.94 8.44
N SER A 117 6.09 -4.18 7.35
CA SER A 117 6.33 -2.75 7.31
C SER A 117 5.07 -2.01 6.93
N VAL A 118 4.90 -0.80 7.47
CA VAL A 118 3.73 0.04 7.23
C VAL A 118 4.18 1.35 6.61
N PHE A 119 3.57 1.70 5.49
CA PHE A 119 3.77 2.97 4.80
C PHE A 119 2.45 3.72 4.72
N VAL A 120 2.50 5.04 4.82
CA VAL A 120 1.35 5.90 4.99
C VAL A 120 1.33 6.98 3.91
N ILE A 121 0.13 7.27 3.40
CA ILE A 121 -0.18 8.46 2.59
C ILE A 121 -1.25 9.23 3.37
N ASP A 122 -0.83 10.30 4.05
CA ASP A 122 -1.58 11.04 5.08
C ASP A 122 -1.78 12.53 4.78
N ARG A 123 -1.01 13.08 3.82
CA ARG A 123 -1.00 14.51 3.50
C ARG A 123 -1.29 14.71 2.04
N THR A 124 -2.50 15.14 1.77
CA THR A 124 -2.94 15.43 0.42
C THR A 124 -3.56 16.81 0.49
N THR A 125 -2.73 17.80 0.20
CA THR A 125 -3.19 19.17 0.06
C THR A 125 -4.06 19.22 -1.19
N GLY A 126 -5.26 19.79 -1.06
CA GLY A 126 -6.18 19.93 -2.18
C GLY A 126 -7.12 18.73 -2.38
N ARG A 127 -8.31 19.10 -2.88
CA ARG A 127 -9.47 18.36 -3.38
C ARG A 127 -9.79 17.00 -2.71
N PRO A 128 -11.03 16.80 -2.23
CA PRO A 128 -11.44 15.50 -1.71
C PRO A 128 -11.34 14.43 -2.80
N GLN A 129 -10.60 13.37 -2.49
CA GLN A 129 -10.41 12.24 -3.39
C GLN A 129 -10.53 10.93 -2.61
N GLU A 130 -11.21 9.97 -3.24
CA GLU A 130 -11.43 8.64 -2.69
C GLU A 130 -10.51 7.64 -3.38
N LEU A 131 -9.85 6.78 -2.61
CA LEU A 131 -9.18 5.62 -3.19
C LEU A 131 -10.23 4.55 -3.49
N VAL A 132 -10.45 4.26 -4.77
CA VAL A 132 -11.54 3.38 -5.21
C VAL A 132 -11.05 2.02 -5.67
N ARG A 133 -9.82 1.94 -6.19
CA ARG A 133 -9.19 0.71 -6.64
C ARG A 133 -7.70 0.74 -6.39
N VAL A 134 -7.12 -0.44 -6.28
CA VAL A 134 -5.67 -0.63 -6.22
C VAL A 134 -5.26 -1.77 -7.15
N ALA A 135 -4.04 -1.70 -7.68
CA ALA A 135 -3.37 -2.87 -8.26
C ALA A 135 -2.12 -3.17 -7.44
N LEU A 136 -2.02 -4.41 -6.96
CA LEU A 136 -0.97 -4.84 -6.04
C LEU A 136 -0.15 -5.96 -6.66
N ARG A 137 1.16 -5.85 -6.51
CA ARG A 137 2.12 -6.89 -6.84
C ARG A 137 3.03 -7.11 -5.63
N GLY A 138 2.99 -8.31 -5.06
CA GLY A 138 4.03 -8.77 -4.14
C GLY A 138 4.62 -10.05 -4.68
N THR A 139 4.18 -11.20 -4.17
CA THR A 139 4.42 -12.49 -4.82
C THR A 139 3.45 -12.70 -5.98
N GLY A 140 3.95 -13.12 -7.14
CA GLY A 140 3.11 -13.39 -8.32
C GLY A 140 2.82 -12.17 -9.20
N PRO A 141 1.85 -12.27 -10.12
CA PRO A 141 1.48 -11.19 -11.05
C PRO A 141 0.75 -10.05 -10.32
N ILE A 142 0.74 -8.87 -10.94
CA ILE A 142 -0.06 -7.75 -10.46
C ILE A 142 -1.56 -8.08 -10.56
N ARG A 143 -2.30 -7.81 -9.48
CA ARG A 143 -3.75 -8.08 -9.37
C ARG A 143 -4.47 -6.82 -8.93
N GLN A 144 -5.67 -6.59 -9.45
CA GLN A 144 -6.47 -5.44 -9.04
C GLN A 144 -7.54 -5.79 -8.02
N TYR A 145 -7.85 -4.83 -7.16
CA TYR A 145 -8.84 -4.95 -6.09
C TYR A 145 -9.63 -3.65 -5.98
N GLN A 146 -10.94 -3.77 -5.83
CA GLN A 146 -11.78 -2.68 -5.40
C GLN A 146 -11.57 -2.42 -3.91
N VAL A 147 -11.59 -1.14 -3.53
CA VAL A 147 -11.59 -0.72 -2.13
C VAL A 147 -13.04 -0.68 -1.65
N TYR A 148 -13.43 -1.58 -0.75
CA TYR A 148 -14.76 -1.56 -0.14
C TYR A 148 -14.71 -1.84 1.36
N VAL A 149 -15.80 -1.48 2.02
CA VAL A 149 -16.03 -1.80 3.44
C VAL A 149 -16.28 -3.31 3.55
N PRO A 150 -15.59 -4.04 4.43
CA PRO A 150 -15.80 -5.47 4.60
C PRO A 150 -17.30 -5.78 4.84
N PRO A 151 -17.97 -6.58 4.00
CA PRO A 151 -19.42 -6.78 4.08
C PRO A 151 -19.84 -7.76 5.19
N GLY A 152 -19.25 -7.66 6.38
CA GLY A 152 -19.44 -8.60 7.49
C GLY A 152 -18.37 -9.70 7.53
N PRO A 153 -18.69 -10.96 7.87
CA PRO A 153 -17.72 -12.07 8.00
C PRO A 153 -17.19 -12.60 6.65
N ALA A 154 -17.06 -11.71 5.67
CA ALA A 154 -16.57 -11.94 4.33
C ALA A 154 -15.16 -12.55 4.31
N PRO A 155 -14.72 -13.17 3.18
CA PRO A 155 -13.32 -13.55 3.03
C PRO A 155 -12.40 -12.34 3.20
N ARG A 156 -11.17 -12.60 3.67
CA ARG A 156 -10.14 -11.57 3.86
C ARG A 156 -9.90 -10.80 2.56
N LEU A 157 -9.67 -9.49 2.68
CA LEU A 157 -9.57 -8.56 1.56
C LEU A 157 -8.15 -8.00 1.45
N ALA A 158 -7.59 -7.98 0.24
CA ALA A 158 -6.29 -7.35 0.00
C ALA A 158 -6.35 -5.82 0.04
N ALA A 159 -7.53 -5.24 -0.19
CA ALA A 159 -7.79 -3.81 -0.12
C ALA A 159 -9.08 -3.56 0.66
N LEU A 160 -9.00 -2.90 1.81
CA LEU A 160 -10.14 -2.70 2.70
C LEU A 160 -10.33 -1.24 3.07
N ARG A 161 -11.59 -0.85 3.27
CA ARG A 161 -12.00 0.48 3.71
C ARG A 161 -12.55 0.44 5.13
N MET A 162 -12.09 1.35 5.97
CA MET A 162 -12.64 1.59 7.31
C MET A 162 -12.77 3.10 7.55
N PRO A 163 -13.69 3.57 8.41
CA PRO A 163 -13.76 4.99 8.75
C PRO A 163 -12.44 5.48 9.37
N LEU A 164 -11.90 6.61 8.92
CA LEU A 164 -10.60 7.10 9.40
C LEU A 164 -10.61 7.37 10.92
N ALA A 165 -11.69 8.00 11.42
CA ALA A 165 -11.85 8.27 12.85
C ALA A 165 -11.81 6.99 13.70
N PHE A 166 -12.40 5.90 13.18
CA PHE A 166 -12.35 4.60 13.84
C PHE A 166 -10.92 4.05 13.88
N LEU A 167 -10.20 4.09 12.75
CA LEU A 167 -8.81 3.62 12.68
C LEU A 167 -7.91 4.37 13.64
N TRP A 168 -8.03 5.70 13.72
CA TRP A 168 -7.23 6.51 14.66
C TRP A 168 -7.57 6.21 16.11
N ALA A 169 -8.85 6.11 16.47
CA ALA A 169 -9.24 5.74 17.83
C ALA A 169 -8.74 4.34 18.22
N ALA A 170 -8.76 3.37 17.31
CA ALA A 170 -8.20 2.02 17.55
C ALA A 170 -6.67 2.03 17.62
N GLN A 171 -6.01 2.86 16.81
CA GLN A 171 -4.56 3.03 16.84
C GLN A 171 -4.10 3.62 18.17
N GLU A 172 -4.81 4.62 18.70
CA GLU A 172 -4.53 5.22 20.02
C GLU A 172 -4.68 4.21 21.16
N ARG A 173 -5.63 3.28 21.06
CA ARG A 173 -5.78 2.17 22.01
C ARG A 173 -4.75 1.05 21.83
N GLY A 174 -4.03 1.03 20.71
CA GLY A 174 -3.05 0.00 20.38
C GLY A 174 -3.67 -1.34 19.94
N ASP A 175 -4.95 -1.37 19.59
CA ASP A 175 -5.66 -2.61 19.19
C ASP A 175 -6.07 -2.64 17.71
N VAL A 176 -5.70 -1.63 16.91
CA VAL A 176 -6.04 -1.53 15.48
C VAL A 176 -5.61 -2.76 14.68
N TRP A 177 -4.38 -3.27 14.88
CA TRP A 177 -3.90 -4.43 14.13
C TRP A 177 -4.64 -5.70 14.53
N THR A 178 -4.41 -6.18 15.74
CA THR A 178 -4.82 -7.52 16.20
C THR A 178 -6.34 -7.70 16.23
N ARG A 179 -7.09 -6.64 16.57
CA ARG A 179 -8.55 -6.74 16.73
C ARG A 179 -9.32 -6.43 15.47
N HIS A 180 -8.79 -5.56 14.60
CA HIS A 180 -9.59 -4.94 13.54
C HIS A 180 -9.04 -5.16 12.14
N VAL A 181 -7.71 -5.13 11.95
CA VAL A 181 -7.12 -5.23 10.61
C VAL A 181 -6.66 -6.65 10.30
N GLU A 182 -5.87 -7.28 11.17
CA GLU A 182 -5.31 -8.61 10.96
C GLU A 182 -6.35 -9.69 10.60
N PRO A 183 -7.53 -9.75 11.26
CA PRO A 183 -8.53 -10.78 10.96
C PRO A 183 -9.14 -10.68 9.56
N VAL A 184 -9.11 -9.49 8.94
CA VAL A 184 -9.84 -9.18 7.70
C VAL A 184 -8.94 -8.78 6.53
N LEU A 185 -7.70 -8.35 6.79
CA LEU A 185 -6.73 -8.01 5.74
C LEU A 185 -6.09 -9.28 5.19
N ASP A 186 -6.12 -9.47 3.87
CA ASP A 186 -5.36 -10.53 3.20
C ASP A 186 -3.96 -10.03 2.81
N LEU A 187 -2.93 -10.68 3.36
CA LEU A 187 -1.53 -10.47 3.01
C LEU A 187 -0.93 -11.70 2.29
N GLY A 188 -1.76 -12.54 1.68
CA GLY A 188 -1.35 -13.78 0.99
C GLY A 188 -0.42 -13.54 -0.20
N GLN A 189 -0.44 -12.34 -0.81
CA GLN A 189 0.53 -11.92 -1.83
C GLN A 189 1.67 -11.05 -1.24
N GLY A 190 1.76 -10.90 0.08
CA GLY A 190 2.80 -10.14 0.76
C GLY A 190 2.60 -8.63 0.81
N ILE A 191 1.52 -8.10 0.24
CA ILE A 191 1.14 -6.68 0.31
C ILE A 191 -0.37 -6.53 0.39
N GLY A 192 -0.84 -5.57 1.17
CA GLY A 192 -2.25 -5.20 1.29
C GLY A 192 -2.42 -3.72 1.61
N VAL A 193 -3.66 -3.23 1.50
CA VAL A 193 -4.00 -1.81 1.65
C VAL A 193 -5.17 -1.63 2.60
N VAL A 194 -5.01 -0.71 3.55
CA VAL A 194 -6.09 -0.23 4.41
C VAL A 194 -6.34 1.24 4.13
N VAL A 195 -7.57 1.56 3.79
CA VAL A 195 -8.01 2.92 3.45
C VAL A 195 -8.87 3.45 4.59
N GLY A 196 -8.36 4.48 5.26
CA GLY A 196 -9.12 5.32 6.16
C GLY A 196 -9.96 6.29 5.37
N GLY A 197 -11.23 5.95 5.18
CA GLY A 197 -12.19 6.76 4.46
C GLY A 197 -12.46 8.07 5.19
N ASN A 198 -12.24 9.20 4.51
CA ASN A 198 -12.58 10.52 5.03
C ASN A 198 -14.03 10.84 4.70
N ALA A 199 -14.92 10.74 5.71
CA ALA A 199 -16.35 11.04 5.55
C ALA A 199 -16.64 12.53 5.33
N GLY A 200 -15.67 13.41 5.60
CA GLY A 200 -15.88 14.85 5.66
C GLY A 200 -15.80 15.60 4.34
N ALA A 201 -15.69 14.94 3.17
CA ALA A 201 -15.66 15.57 1.84
C ALA A 201 -14.67 16.72 1.62
N LEU A 202 -13.73 16.95 2.55
CA LEU A 202 -12.77 18.06 2.50
C LEU A 202 -11.33 17.60 2.33
N LEU A 203 -11.07 16.34 2.65
CA LEU A 203 -9.74 15.74 2.62
C LEU A 203 -9.82 14.42 1.86
N ALA A 204 -8.76 14.08 1.16
CA ALA A 204 -8.71 12.78 0.52
C ALA A 204 -8.42 11.66 1.53
N ASP A 205 -8.70 10.43 1.12
CA ASP A 205 -8.53 9.28 2.00
C ASP A 205 -7.08 9.12 2.50
N HIS A 206 -6.98 8.60 3.72
CA HIS A 206 -5.72 8.20 4.33
C HIS A 206 -5.42 6.74 3.97
N VAL A 207 -4.20 6.43 3.54
CA VAL A 207 -3.87 5.09 3.06
C VAL A 207 -2.72 4.50 3.87
N TYR A 208 -2.89 3.26 4.30
CA TYR A 208 -1.86 2.42 4.90
C TYR A 208 -1.54 1.27 3.94
N LEU A 209 -0.32 1.26 3.40
CA LEU A 209 0.24 0.13 2.65
C LEU A 209 0.99 -0.76 3.63
N ILE A 210 0.62 -2.04 3.68
CA ILE A 210 1.19 -3.00 4.63
C ILE A 210 1.90 -4.07 3.81
N VAL A 211 3.20 -4.22 4.04
CA VAL A 211 4.07 -5.13 3.29
C VAL A 211 4.61 -6.18 4.24
N ARG A 212 4.30 -7.46 4.00
CA ARG A 212 4.93 -8.60 4.68
C ARG A 212 6.19 -9.00 3.92
N HIS A 213 7.32 -8.95 4.61
CA HIS A 213 8.63 -9.27 4.06
C HIS A 213 8.69 -10.75 3.66
N ALA A 214 8.96 -11.01 2.39
CA ALA A 214 9.14 -12.35 1.85
C ALA A 214 10.46 -12.96 2.36
N GLU A 215 10.60 -14.28 2.19
CA GLU A 215 11.82 -15.03 2.53
C GLU A 215 13.09 -14.52 1.83
N ARG A 216 12.93 -13.82 0.70
CA ARG A 216 13.99 -13.13 -0.02
C ARG A 216 13.54 -11.72 -0.40
N ALA A 217 14.50 -10.82 -0.50
CA ALA A 217 14.34 -9.45 -0.99
C ALA A 217 13.63 -9.46 -2.33
N GLN A 218 12.58 -8.66 -2.42
CA GLN A 218 11.80 -8.47 -3.63
C GLN A 218 11.26 -7.05 -3.72
N THR A 219 10.77 -6.72 -4.90
CA THR A 219 10.08 -5.47 -5.17
C THR A 219 8.58 -5.69 -5.11
N TYR A 220 7.94 -4.99 -4.18
CA TYR A 220 6.49 -4.86 -4.12
C TYR A 220 6.07 -3.64 -4.95
N LYS A 221 4.91 -3.71 -5.61
CA LYS A 221 4.35 -2.58 -6.35
C LYS A 221 2.89 -2.33 -5.97
N ALA A 222 2.50 -1.06 -5.93
CA ALA A 222 1.13 -0.63 -5.68
C ALA A 222 0.75 0.53 -6.61
N VAL A 223 -0.27 0.34 -7.44
CA VAL A 223 -0.94 1.43 -8.16
C VAL A 223 -2.21 1.80 -7.39
N LEU A 224 -2.35 3.07 -7.05
CA LEU A 224 -3.45 3.61 -6.25
C LEU A 224 -4.33 4.49 -7.16
N ALA A 225 -5.55 4.04 -7.44
CA ALA A 225 -6.48 4.72 -8.34
C ALA A 225 -7.45 5.59 -7.54
N TRP A 226 -7.32 6.91 -7.70
CA TRP A 226 -8.06 7.92 -6.96
C TRP A 226 -9.15 8.54 -7.83
N ARG A 227 -10.35 8.64 -7.26
CA ARG A 227 -11.50 9.31 -7.84
C ARG A 227 -11.73 10.64 -7.13
N GLN A 228 -12.04 11.70 -7.86
CA GLN A 228 -12.51 12.95 -7.26
C GLN A 228 -13.85 12.70 -6.56
N SER A 229 -13.97 13.09 -5.29
CA SER A 229 -15.20 12.82 -4.54
C SER A 229 -16.38 13.59 -5.16
N PRO A 230 -17.59 13.01 -5.25
CA PRO A 230 -18.76 13.66 -5.84
C PRO A 230 -19.07 15.03 -5.24
N ASP A 231 -18.81 15.19 -3.94
CA ASP A 231 -19.08 16.41 -3.16
C ASP A 231 -18.20 17.61 -3.59
N ASP A 232 -17.12 17.37 -4.34
CA ASP A 232 -16.29 18.44 -4.94
C ASP A 232 -17.01 19.18 -6.09
N ARG A 233 -18.15 18.66 -6.58
CA ARG A 233 -19.00 19.38 -7.55
C ARG A 233 -19.77 20.53 -6.91
N ASP A 234 -20.01 20.45 -5.60
CA ASP A 234 -20.77 21.45 -4.83
C ASP A 234 -19.86 22.40 -4.03
N ALA A 235 -18.55 22.14 -3.99
CA ALA A 235 -17.58 23.10 -3.47
C ALA A 235 -17.59 24.36 -4.36
N PRO A 236 -17.67 25.58 -3.81
CA PRO A 236 -17.53 26.79 -4.58
C PRO A 236 -16.21 26.70 -5.34
N SER A 237 -16.29 26.65 -6.67
CA SER A 237 -15.10 26.74 -7.49
C SER A 237 -14.41 28.05 -7.13
N ASP A 238 -13.24 27.97 -6.50
CA ASP A 238 -12.24 29.04 -6.51
C ASP A 238 -11.70 29.17 -7.94
N HIS A 239 -12.60 29.53 -8.86
CA HIS A 239 -12.24 30.30 -10.01
C HIS A 239 -12.12 31.73 -9.52
N PRO A 240 -10.93 32.36 -9.54
CA PRO A 240 -10.90 33.79 -9.62
C PRO A 240 -11.61 34.13 -10.93
N ARG A 241 -12.90 34.46 -10.82
CA ARG A 241 -13.60 35.24 -11.82
C ARG A 241 -12.73 36.47 -12.03
N ARG A 242 -11.93 36.45 -13.10
CA ARG A 242 -11.39 37.67 -13.69
C ARG A 242 -12.59 38.47 -14.15
N LEU A 243 -13.13 39.24 -13.22
CA LEU A 243 -14.04 40.34 -13.48
C LEU A 243 -13.17 41.59 -13.51
N PHE A 244 -13.25 42.30 -14.64
CA PHE A 244 -12.68 43.61 -14.96
C PHE A 244 -11.16 43.60 -15.27
N ARG A 245 -10.65 44.12 -16.39
CA ARG A 245 -11.14 44.96 -17.50
C ARG A 245 -10.57 44.46 -18.82
#